data_AF-A0A9P3GHA5-F1
#
_entry.id   AF-A0A9P3GHA5-F1
#
_cell.length_a   1.000
_cell.length_b   1.000
_cell.length_c   1.000
_cell.angle_alpha   90.00
_cell.angle_beta   90.00
_cell.angle_gamma   90.00
#
_symmetry.space_group_name_H-M   'P 1'
#
loop_
_entity.id
_entity.type
_entity.pdbx_description
1 polymer ?
#
loop_
_entity_poly.entity_id
_entity_poly.type
_entity_poly.pdbx_seq_one_letter_code
_entity_poly.pdbx_strand_id
1 'polypeptide(L)'
;MPKAGTPKKTPRTPTKSPRKKPSKPAPAPVDESTWRPSQVSASSTITKTAAMSLYRLKEADLAALPAQQTATMVTMAGRKEVRPMYLYKERDVERQAWRKHTCPEGFEAYLNTLRGRFEVKPTNRGKPFPAPSAYTSASVSIRTLPPAPALRDPDDAWVVTPGLHALRPRFPRWLWRACNARLDRVGDHEYNFGPRGVSHAQREAAMRAALATLAARYPPRAEEPLAPSPAADKLRQVLERAPKDPKDEGMDEWEDGFSGETDYFWGDGYLGELFQALIDVIEAHGIEGWEKARWEVYDKYASCFRGVSYDEREDTWYDHAFAWLCGWLEHRPSCLSTRRCEYSEVGRRYNDMLPRLSIGKNVL
;
A
#
# COMPACT_ATOMS: atom_id res chain seq x y z
N MET A 1 -37.93 -7.94 -64.81
CA MET A 1 -36.86 -7.67 -63.81
C MET A 1 -37.29 -6.50 -62.93
N PRO A 2 -37.64 -6.71 -61.65
CA PRO A 2 -38.10 -5.63 -60.78
C PRO A 2 -36.93 -4.87 -60.14
N LYS A 3 -37.05 -3.54 -60.14
CA LYS A 3 -36.08 -2.58 -59.58
C LYS A 3 -36.03 -2.67 -58.05
N ALA A 4 -34.83 -2.82 -57.50
CA ALA A 4 -34.57 -2.78 -56.06
C ALA A 4 -34.85 -1.38 -55.49
N GLY A 5 -35.76 -1.30 -54.53
CA GLY A 5 -36.15 -0.07 -53.84
C GLY A 5 -35.10 0.36 -52.80
N THR A 6 -34.74 1.64 -52.84
CA THR A 6 -33.86 2.31 -51.88
C THR A 6 -34.46 2.35 -50.46
N PRO A 7 -33.66 2.12 -49.40
CA PRO A 7 -34.15 2.10 -48.02
C PRO A 7 -34.55 3.48 -47.51
N LYS A 8 -35.76 3.54 -46.95
CA LYS A 8 -36.41 4.72 -46.36
C LYS A 8 -35.66 5.14 -45.09
N LYS A 9 -35.04 6.33 -45.08
CA LYS A 9 -34.39 6.92 -43.90
C LYS A 9 -35.43 7.20 -42.81
N THR A 10 -35.26 6.60 -41.65
CA THR A 10 -36.06 6.87 -40.45
C THR A 10 -35.73 8.27 -39.88
N PRO A 11 -36.73 9.03 -39.38
CA PRO A 11 -36.51 10.35 -38.81
C PRO A 11 -35.76 10.24 -37.48
N ARG A 12 -34.58 10.88 -37.39
CA ARG A 12 -33.80 11.00 -36.16
C ARG A 12 -34.58 11.84 -35.13
N THR A 13 -34.87 11.23 -34.00
CA THR A 13 -35.51 11.87 -32.84
C THR A 13 -34.61 12.99 -32.29
N PRO A 14 -35.15 14.19 -32.00
CA PRO A 14 -34.35 15.31 -31.49
C PRO A 14 -33.73 14.97 -30.14
N THR A 15 -32.40 14.90 -30.10
CA THR A 15 -31.62 14.67 -28.87
C THR A 15 -31.80 15.86 -27.95
N LYS A 16 -32.47 15.66 -26.79
CA LYS A 16 -32.70 16.69 -25.78
C LYS A 16 -31.35 17.27 -25.32
N SER A 17 -31.12 18.54 -25.65
CA SER A 17 -29.93 19.28 -25.21
C SER A 17 -29.86 19.30 -23.68
N PRO A 18 -28.70 18.98 -23.06
CA PRO A 18 -28.54 18.99 -21.62
C PRO A 18 -28.86 20.38 -21.05
N ARG A 19 -29.83 20.43 -20.13
CA ARG A 19 -30.24 21.64 -19.40
C ARG A 19 -29.00 22.23 -18.69
N LYS A 20 -28.58 23.44 -19.07
CA LYS A 20 -27.45 24.16 -18.44
C LYS A 20 -27.69 24.20 -16.93
N LYS A 21 -26.84 23.50 -16.16
CA LYS A 21 -26.83 23.65 -14.70
C LYS A 21 -26.44 25.10 -14.38
N PRO A 22 -27.09 25.75 -13.39
CA PRO A 22 -26.70 27.08 -12.96
C PRO A 22 -25.22 27.08 -12.56
N SER A 23 -24.45 28.00 -13.14
CA SER A 23 -23.02 28.14 -12.81
C SER A 23 -22.89 28.54 -11.35
N LYS A 24 -22.12 27.78 -10.56
CA LYS A 24 -21.72 28.21 -9.23
C LYS A 24 -21.07 29.61 -9.34
N PRO A 25 -21.39 30.55 -8.44
CA PRO A 25 -20.73 31.86 -8.42
C PRO A 25 -19.22 31.65 -8.32
N ALA A 26 -18.47 32.43 -9.09
CA ALA A 26 -17.01 32.37 -9.07
C ALA A 26 -16.51 32.76 -7.67
N PRO A 27 -15.52 32.05 -7.11
CA PRO A 27 -14.92 32.43 -5.83
C PRO A 27 -14.32 33.84 -5.94
N ALA A 28 -14.34 34.58 -4.83
CA ALA A 28 -13.74 35.90 -4.76
C ALA A 28 -12.24 35.83 -5.11
N PRO A 29 -11.68 36.85 -5.80
CA PRO A 29 -10.26 36.88 -6.13
C PRO A 29 -9.43 36.88 -4.84
N VAL A 30 -8.47 35.95 -4.76
CA VAL A 30 -7.51 35.87 -3.66
C VAL A 30 -6.37 36.84 -3.95
N ASP A 31 -5.88 37.53 -2.93
CA ASP A 31 -4.74 38.44 -3.05
C ASP A 31 -3.50 37.71 -3.61
N GLU A 32 -2.85 38.29 -4.63
CA GLU A 32 -1.66 37.71 -5.27
C GLU A 32 -0.47 37.62 -4.30
N SER A 33 -0.46 38.47 -3.25
CA SER A 33 0.58 38.48 -2.22
C SER A 33 0.60 37.19 -1.38
N THR A 34 -0.53 36.49 -1.29
CA THR A 34 -0.64 35.24 -0.51
C THR A 34 -0.33 34.01 -1.34
N TRP A 35 -0.03 34.16 -2.64
CA TRP A 35 0.27 33.02 -3.50
C TRP A 35 1.65 32.46 -3.21
N ARG A 36 1.74 31.12 -3.21
CA ARG A 36 3.00 30.40 -3.06
C ARG A 36 4.04 30.81 -4.12
N PRO A 37 5.34 30.68 -3.84
CA PRO A 37 6.38 30.92 -4.83
C PRO A 37 6.28 29.95 -6.01
N SER A 38 6.63 30.46 -7.20
CA SER A 38 6.67 29.67 -8.44
C SER A 38 7.75 28.59 -8.38
N GLN A 39 7.41 27.38 -8.82
CA GLN A 39 8.36 26.27 -8.95
C GLN A 39 9.12 26.27 -10.28
N VAL A 40 8.63 27.04 -11.26
CA VAL A 40 9.30 27.23 -12.54
C VAL A 40 10.63 27.97 -12.32
N SER A 41 11.69 27.62 -13.04
CA SER A 41 12.97 28.34 -12.95
C SER A 41 12.84 29.79 -13.41
N ALA A 42 13.56 30.71 -12.76
CA ALA A 42 13.57 32.14 -13.12
C ALA A 42 14.08 32.39 -14.56
N SER A 43 14.94 31.50 -15.06
CA SER A 43 15.53 31.55 -16.40
C SER A 43 14.72 30.77 -17.45
N SER A 44 13.63 30.10 -17.07
CA SER A 44 12.86 29.29 -18.01
C SER A 44 12.06 30.15 -18.98
N THR A 45 12.11 29.80 -20.26
CA THR A 45 11.33 30.44 -21.32
C THR A 45 10.44 29.42 -22.02
N ILE A 46 9.24 29.84 -22.43
CA ILE A 46 8.26 29.01 -23.11
C ILE A 46 7.75 29.67 -24.39
N THR A 47 7.51 28.88 -25.44
CA THR A 47 6.95 29.37 -26.71
C THR A 47 5.47 29.71 -26.57
N LYS A 48 4.96 30.63 -27.40
CA LYS A 48 3.52 30.97 -27.46
C LYS A 48 2.62 29.73 -27.55
N THR A 49 2.94 28.82 -28.47
CA THR A 49 2.17 27.60 -28.70
C THR A 49 2.17 26.66 -27.49
N ALA A 50 3.31 26.53 -26.81
CA ALA A 50 3.43 25.73 -25.59
C ALA A 50 2.72 26.40 -24.40
N ALA A 51 2.80 27.72 -24.26
CA ALA A 51 2.08 28.45 -23.20
C ALA A 51 0.56 28.26 -23.33
N MET A 52 0.00 28.40 -24.53
CA MET A 52 -1.42 28.17 -24.79
C MET A 52 -1.82 26.70 -24.54
N SER A 53 -1.00 25.75 -24.98
CA SER A 53 -1.33 24.34 -24.87
C SER A 53 -1.14 23.80 -23.45
N LEU A 54 -0.03 24.07 -22.77
CA LEU A 54 0.29 23.51 -21.46
C LEU A 54 -0.44 24.24 -20.32
N TYR A 55 -0.49 25.58 -20.35
CA TYR A 55 -1.13 26.40 -19.31
C TYR A 55 -2.60 26.74 -19.62
N ARG A 56 -3.13 26.26 -20.75
CA ARG A 56 -4.54 26.46 -21.18
C ARG A 56 -4.92 27.94 -21.27
N LEU A 57 -3.96 28.77 -21.64
CA LEU A 57 -4.12 30.20 -21.86
C LEU A 57 -4.62 30.47 -23.29
N LYS A 58 -5.33 31.59 -23.45
CA LYS A 58 -5.73 32.15 -24.74
C LYS A 58 -4.72 33.21 -25.15
N GLU A 59 -4.74 33.58 -26.43
CA GLU A 59 -3.88 34.64 -26.96
C GLU A 59 -4.09 35.98 -26.23
N ALA A 60 -5.34 36.31 -25.89
CA ALA A 60 -5.66 37.49 -25.09
C ALA A 60 -5.02 37.47 -23.69
N ASP A 61 -4.86 36.28 -23.09
CA ASP A 61 -4.22 36.14 -21.77
C ASP A 61 -2.71 36.42 -21.87
N LEU A 62 -2.09 36.12 -23.02
CA LEU A 62 -0.65 36.32 -23.28
C LEU A 62 -0.30 37.72 -23.79
N ALA A 63 -1.27 38.46 -24.33
CA ALA A 63 -1.04 39.78 -24.91
C ALA A 63 -0.50 40.82 -23.91
N ALA A 64 -0.76 40.62 -22.62
CA ALA A 64 -0.27 41.48 -21.54
C ALA A 64 1.18 41.15 -21.10
N LEU A 65 1.74 40.01 -21.54
CA LEU A 65 3.05 39.56 -21.11
C LEU A 65 4.15 40.04 -22.08
N PRO A 66 5.32 40.50 -21.57
CA PRO A 66 6.44 40.86 -22.42
C PRO A 66 6.97 39.62 -23.15
N ALA A 67 7.03 39.69 -24.47
CA ALA A 67 7.52 38.61 -25.31
C ALA A 67 8.87 39.00 -25.95
N GLN A 68 9.83 38.08 -25.90
CA GLN A 68 11.04 38.17 -26.70
C GLN A 68 10.77 37.54 -28.07
N GLN A 69 10.85 38.35 -29.12
CA GLN A 69 10.73 37.86 -30.50
C GLN A 69 12.09 37.31 -30.96
N THR A 70 12.06 36.09 -31.45
CA THR A 70 13.21 35.40 -32.05
C THR A 70 12.81 34.88 -33.43
N ALA A 71 13.77 34.58 -34.29
CA ALA A 71 13.52 33.96 -35.58
C ALA A 71 13.82 32.46 -35.47
N THR A 72 12.90 31.61 -35.92
CA THR A 72 13.15 30.17 -36.02
C THR A 72 12.92 29.70 -37.45
N MET A 73 13.76 28.78 -37.91
CA MET A 73 13.64 28.22 -39.25
C MET A 73 12.70 27.01 -39.21
N VAL A 74 11.55 27.11 -39.87
CA VAL A 74 10.55 26.05 -39.95
C VAL A 74 10.54 25.48 -41.36
N THR A 75 10.58 24.16 -41.48
CA THR A 75 10.44 23.48 -42.77
C THR A 75 8.97 23.26 -43.08
N MET A 76 8.44 23.92 -44.11
CA MET A 76 7.08 23.73 -44.61
C MET A 76 7.12 23.30 -46.08
N ALA A 77 6.47 22.17 -46.39
CA ALA A 77 6.43 21.61 -47.75
C ALA A 77 7.81 21.49 -48.43
N GLY A 78 8.84 21.11 -47.66
CA GLY A 78 10.22 20.98 -48.14
C GLY A 78 11.01 22.29 -48.28
N ARG A 79 10.39 23.45 -48.03
CA ARG A 79 11.06 24.76 -48.04
C ARG A 79 11.35 25.22 -46.60
N LYS A 80 12.54 25.79 -46.38
CA LYS A 80 12.94 26.39 -45.10
C LYS A 80 12.48 27.85 -45.08
N GLU A 81 11.51 28.17 -44.23
CA GLU A 81 11.02 29.54 -44.03
C GLU A 81 11.41 30.04 -42.65
N VAL A 82 11.88 31.29 -42.55
CA VAL A 82 12.12 31.94 -41.27
C VAL A 82 10.81 32.51 -40.76
N ARG A 83 10.36 32.07 -39.58
CA ARG A 83 9.15 32.57 -38.93
C ARG A 83 9.45 33.21 -37.58
N PRO A 84 8.71 34.27 -37.22
CA PRO A 84 8.83 34.85 -35.89
C PRO A 84 8.32 33.86 -34.85
N MET A 85 9.11 33.66 -33.79
CA MET A 85 8.81 32.87 -32.61
C MET A 85 8.80 33.79 -31.39
N TYR A 86 7.71 33.74 -30.63
CA TYR A 86 7.56 34.51 -29.41
C TYR A 86 7.89 33.64 -28.21
N LEU A 87 8.88 34.06 -27.44
CA LEU A 87 9.31 33.44 -26.18
C LEU A 87 8.84 34.30 -25.01
N TYR A 88 8.22 33.67 -24.02
CA TYR A 88 7.77 34.31 -22.79
C TYR A 88 8.55 33.74 -21.61
N LYS A 89 8.74 34.52 -20.56
CA LYS A 89 9.21 33.99 -19.28
C LYS A 89 8.14 33.06 -18.71
N GLU A 90 8.49 31.81 -18.45
CA GLU A 90 7.51 30.80 -18.09
C GLU A 90 6.85 31.10 -16.72
N ARG A 91 7.57 31.74 -15.78
CA ARG A 91 7.00 32.22 -14.52
C ARG A 91 5.86 33.21 -14.69
N ASP A 92 5.96 34.11 -15.67
CA ASP A 92 4.95 35.13 -15.91
C ASP A 92 3.71 34.49 -16.55
N VAL A 93 3.92 33.51 -17.43
CA VAL A 93 2.87 32.67 -18.00
C VAL A 93 2.15 31.87 -16.90
N GLU A 94 2.88 31.30 -15.95
CA GLU A 94 2.32 30.58 -14.81
C GLU A 94 1.47 31.51 -13.92
N ARG A 95 1.99 32.68 -13.54
CA ARG A 95 1.26 33.69 -12.76
C ARG A 95 -0.02 34.11 -13.48
N GLN A 96 0.02 34.26 -14.80
CA GLN A 96 -1.17 34.57 -15.60
C GLN A 96 -2.19 33.43 -15.59
N ALA A 97 -1.74 32.18 -15.61
CA ALA A 97 -2.61 31.02 -15.43
C ALA A 97 -3.24 31.00 -14.02
N TRP A 98 -2.47 31.32 -12.98
CA TRP A 98 -3.00 31.44 -11.61
C TRP A 98 -4.06 32.52 -11.50
N ARG A 99 -3.87 33.72 -12.09
CA ARG A 99 -4.89 34.77 -12.16
C ARG A 99 -6.18 34.28 -12.80
N LYS A 100 -6.07 33.60 -13.94
CA LYS A 100 -7.21 33.04 -14.67
C LYS A 100 -7.98 31.99 -13.85
N HIS A 101 -7.27 31.26 -13.01
CA HIS A 101 -7.82 30.19 -12.16
C HIS A 101 -7.93 30.60 -10.69
N THR A 102 -7.97 31.92 -10.41
CA THR A 102 -8.12 32.59 -9.11
C THR A 102 -6.99 32.38 -8.09
N CYS A 103 -6.26 31.28 -8.14
CA CYS A 103 -5.10 30.99 -7.29
C CYS A 103 -4.26 29.82 -7.84
N PRO A 104 -3.06 29.57 -7.28
CA PRO A 104 -2.21 28.42 -7.67
C PRO A 104 -2.90 27.06 -7.47
N GLU A 105 -3.64 26.89 -6.38
CA GLU A 105 -4.38 25.66 -6.06
C GLU A 105 -5.55 25.45 -7.03
N GLY A 106 -6.21 26.54 -7.44
CA GLY A 106 -7.29 26.51 -8.43
C GLY A 106 -6.79 26.07 -9.80
N PHE A 107 -5.58 26.47 -10.18
CA PHE A 107 -4.94 26.01 -11.41
C PHE A 107 -4.59 24.51 -11.35
N GLU A 108 -4.05 24.02 -10.23
CA GLU A 108 -3.76 22.59 -10.04
C GLU A 108 -5.01 21.73 -10.08
N ALA A 109 -6.08 22.14 -9.38
CA ALA A 109 -7.36 21.45 -9.41
C ALA A 109 -7.93 21.38 -10.84
N TYR A 110 -7.76 22.44 -11.62
CA TYR A 110 -8.13 22.47 -13.03
C TYR A 110 -7.29 21.49 -13.88
N LEU A 111 -5.96 21.46 -13.70
CA LEU A 111 -5.09 20.49 -14.38
C LEU A 111 -5.43 19.04 -14.01
N ASN A 112 -5.73 18.75 -12.75
CA ASN A 112 -6.16 17.41 -12.30
C ASN A 112 -7.49 16.99 -12.94
N THR A 113 -8.43 17.92 -13.09
CA THR A 113 -9.69 17.65 -13.81
C THR A 113 -9.44 17.31 -15.28
N LEU A 114 -8.52 18.01 -15.94
CA LEU A 114 -8.13 17.72 -17.32
C LEU A 114 -7.39 16.39 -17.43
N ARG A 115 -6.52 16.06 -16.46
CA ARG A 115 -5.81 14.78 -16.37
C ARG A 115 -6.79 13.61 -16.28
N GLY A 116 -7.75 13.67 -15.37
CA GLY A 116 -8.77 12.61 -15.25
C GLY A 116 -9.58 12.42 -16.55
N ARG A 117 -9.95 13.52 -17.23
CA ARG A 117 -10.62 13.43 -18.55
C ARG A 117 -9.70 12.88 -19.64
N PHE A 118 -8.40 13.13 -19.55
CA PHE A 118 -7.42 12.65 -20.51
C PHE A 118 -7.21 11.13 -20.35
N GLU A 119 -7.06 10.65 -19.13
CA GLU A 119 -6.81 9.23 -18.79
C GLU A 119 -8.01 8.33 -19.11
N VAL A 120 -9.24 8.82 -18.98
CA VAL A 120 -10.45 8.06 -19.31
C VAL A 120 -10.58 7.75 -20.81
N LYS A 121 -9.90 8.49 -21.69
CA LYS A 121 -10.00 8.28 -23.14
C LYS A 121 -9.09 7.12 -23.58
N PRO A 122 -9.61 6.07 -24.23
CA PRO A 122 -8.80 4.93 -24.68
C PRO A 122 -7.63 5.31 -25.60
N THR A 123 -7.80 6.36 -26.42
CA THR A 123 -6.77 6.87 -27.34
C THR A 123 -5.54 7.47 -26.64
N ASN A 124 -5.65 7.73 -25.34
CA ASN A 124 -4.61 8.32 -24.51
C ASN A 124 -3.94 7.31 -23.56
N ARG A 125 -4.36 6.03 -23.59
CA ARG A 125 -3.77 5.00 -22.74
C ARG A 125 -2.26 4.90 -23.01
N GLY A 126 -1.45 5.04 -21.96
CA GLY A 126 0.03 5.02 -22.04
C GLY A 126 0.68 6.32 -22.53
N LYS A 127 -0.09 7.36 -22.87
CA LYS A 127 0.49 8.67 -23.24
C LYS A 127 0.60 9.57 -21.99
N PRO A 128 1.68 10.34 -21.84
CA PRO A 128 1.78 11.31 -20.76
C PRO A 128 0.77 12.45 -20.97
N PHE A 129 0.14 12.91 -19.88
CA PHE A 129 -0.72 14.08 -19.92
C PHE A 129 0.11 15.34 -20.23
N PRO A 130 -0.23 16.12 -21.27
CA PRO A 130 0.52 17.33 -21.61
C PRO A 130 0.24 18.44 -20.58
N ALA A 131 1.17 18.60 -19.64
CA ALA A 131 1.21 19.64 -18.63
C ALA A 131 2.62 20.26 -18.57
N PRO A 132 2.79 21.45 -17.99
CA PRO A 132 4.13 22.03 -17.79
C PRO A 132 4.97 21.13 -16.87
N SER A 133 6.29 21.14 -17.05
CA SER A 133 7.21 20.24 -16.35
C SER A 133 7.09 20.32 -14.82
N ALA A 134 6.86 21.53 -14.30
CA ALA A 134 6.62 21.80 -12.89
C ALA A 134 5.38 21.06 -12.32
N TYR A 135 4.44 20.65 -13.18
CA TYR A 135 3.17 19.99 -12.82
C TYR A 135 3.08 18.54 -13.33
N THR A 136 4.04 18.07 -14.12
CA THR A 136 4.04 16.69 -14.66
C THR A 136 4.60 15.68 -13.69
N SER A 137 5.48 16.11 -12.79
CA SER A 137 6.19 15.17 -11.94
C SER A 137 5.29 14.66 -10.82
N ALA A 138 5.21 13.33 -10.70
CA ALA A 138 4.91 12.65 -9.43
C ALA A 138 5.91 13.04 -8.31
N SER A 139 6.90 13.87 -8.63
CA SER A 139 7.77 14.62 -7.73
C SER A 139 7.35 16.10 -7.57
N VAL A 140 6.06 16.40 -7.34
CA VAL A 140 5.80 17.43 -6.31
C VAL A 140 6.45 16.86 -5.07
N SER A 141 7.74 17.18 -4.90
CA SER A 141 8.48 16.73 -3.75
C SER A 141 7.67 17.18 -2.55
N ILE A 142 7.31 16.22 -1.73
CA ILE A 142 6.85 16.36 -0.34
C ILE A 142 7.75 17.34 0.47
N ARG A 143 8.88 17.80 -0.09
CA ARG A 143 9.83 18.75 0.46
C ARG A 143 9.37 20.21 0.60
N THR A 144 8.27 20.66 -0.01
CA THR A 144 7.76 22.04 0.20
C THR A 144 6.41 22.12 0.89
N LEU A 145 5.78 20.99 1.20
CA LEU A 145 4.77 21.02 2.25
C LEU A 145 5.55 21.24 3.57
N PRO A 146 5.09 22.12 4.49
CA PRO A 146 5.56 22.05 5.86
C PRO A 146 5.52 20.57 6.28
N PRO A 147 6.54 20.06 7.02
CA PRO A 147 6.59 18.65 7.38
C PRO A 147 5.21 18.26 7.84
N ALA A 148 4.57 17.35 7.08
CA ALA A 148 3.21 16.94 7.36
C ALA A 148 3.17 16.69 8.88
N PRO A 149 2.24 17.32 9.63
CA PRO A 149 2.24 17.21 11.08
C PRO A 149 2.41 15.74 11.39
N ALA A 150 3.51 15.40 12.09
CA ALA A 150 3.95 14.03 12.25
C ALA A 150 2.72 13.20 12.55
N LEU A 151 2.44 12.21 11.69
CA LEU A 151 1.26 11.37 11.84
C LEU A 151 1.21 10.95 13.31
N ARG A 152 0.11 11.30 13.99
CA ARG A 152 0.04 11.16 15.45
C ARG A 152 0.18 9.69 15.84
N ASP A 153 -0.21 8.80 14.94
CA ASP A 153 0.05 7.38 15.03
C ASP A 153 0.84 6.92 13.78
N PRO A 154 1.97 6.21 13.94
CA PRO A 154 2.64 5.53 12.83
C PRO A 154 1.69 4.68 11.96
N ASP A 155 0.63 4.15 12.56
CA ASP A 155 -0.37 3.31 11.89
C ASP A 155 -1.26 4.11 10.91
N ASP A 156 -1.28 5.45 11.00
CA ASP A 156 -2.05 6.33 10.10
C ASP A 156 -1.53 6.26 8.66
N ALA A 157 -0.25 5.88 8.46
CA ALA A 157 0.37 5.80 7.15
C ALA A 157 -0.33 4.80 6.21
N TRP A 158 -0.98 3.77 6.76
CA TRP A 158 -1.72 2.77 6.00
C TRP A 158 -3.21 3.12 5.82
N VAL A 159 -3.70 4.20 6.46
CA VAL A 159 -5.12 4.59 6.44
C VAL A 159 -5.39 5.57 5.30
N VAL A 160 -5.08 5.15 4.09
CA VAL A 160 -5.10 6.01 2.88
C VAL A 160 -6.42 5.95 2.11
N THR A 161 -7.29 4.97 2.39
CA THR A 161 -8.64 4.86 1.81
C THR A 161 -9.72 4.92 2.88
N PRO A 162 -10.95 5.36 2.54
CA PRO A 162 -12.09 5.29 3.46
C PRO A 162 -12.36 3.87 3.98
N GLY A 163 -12.13 2.83 3.18
CA GLY A 163 -12.34 1.45 3.60
C GLY A 163 -11.28 0.98 4.59
N LEU A 164 -10.00 1.32 4.40
CA LEU A 164 -8.94 1.03 5.38
C LEU A 164 -9.18 1.80 6.69
N HIS A 165 -9.70 3.02 6.62
CA HIS A 165 -10.12 3.78 7.79
C HIS A 165 -11.24 3.09 8.57
N ALA A 166 -12.23 2.53 7.86
CA ALA A 166 -13.31 1.77 8.49
C ALA A 166 -12.85 0.41 9.06
N LEU A 167 -11.82 -0.21 8.49
CA LEU A 167 -11.29 -1.49 8.94
C LEU A 167 -10.41 -1.37 10.19
N ARG A 168 -9.57 -0.33 10.28
CA ARG A 168 -8.59 -0.17 11.37
C ARG A 168 -9.12 -0.42 12.80
N PRO A 169 -10.23 0.20 13.26
CA PRO A 169 -10.69 0.00 14.64
C PRO A 169 -11.20 -1.42 14.92
N ARG A 170 -11.37 -2.26 13.89
CA ARG A 170 -11.83 -3.65 14.02
C ARG A 170 -10.68 -4.64 14.20
N PHE A 171 -9.44 -4.18 14.03
CA PHE A 171 -8.24 -5.00 14.21
C PHE A 171 -7.61 -4.77 15.59
N PRO A 172 -7.06 -5.82 16.21
CA PRO A 172 -6.00 -5.65 17.19
C PRO A 172 -4.84 -4.87 16.58
N ARG A 173 -4.31 -3.87 17.30
CA ARG A 173 -3.28 -2.96 16.78
C ARG A 173 -2.05 -3.69 16.24
N TRP A 174 -1.61 -4.74 16.94
CA TRP A 174 -0.47 -5.55 16.52
C TRP A 174 -0.73 -6.29 15.20
N LEU A 175 -1.95 -6.83 15.00
CA LEU A 175 -2.32 -7.58 13.80
C LEU A 175 -2.46 -6.64 12.59
N TRP A 176 -3.04 -5.45 12.80
CA TRP A 176 -3.09 -4.40 11.77
C TRP A 176 -1.70 -4.06 11.24
N ARG A 177 -0.72 -3.89 12.15
CA ARG A 177 0.68 -3.62 11.81
C ARG A 177 1.31 -4.79 11.06
N ALA A 178 1.15 -6.01 11.58
CA ALA A 178 1.74 -7.21 10.98
C ALA A 178 1.24 -7.42 9.54
N CYS A 179 -0.07 -7.33 9.31
CA CYS A 179 -0.66 -7.46 7.98
C CYS A 179 -0.17 -6.35 7.03
N ASN A 180 -0.21 -5.09 7.43
CA ASN A 180 0.21 -4.00 6.55
C ASN A 180 1.71 -4.03 6.24
N ALA A 181 2.56 -4.31 7.24
CA ALA A 181 3.99 -4.48 7.03
C ALA A 181 4.29 -5.63 6.07
N ARG A 182 3.49 -6.72 6.10
CA ARG A 182 3.61 -7.80 5.12
C ARG A 182 3.21 -7.34 3.72
N LEU A 183 2.09 -6.64 3.57
CA LEU A 183 1.63 -6.13 2.27
C LEU A 183 2.59 -5.09 1.66
N ASP A 184 3.31 -4.34 2.49
CA ASP A 184 4.38 -3.44 2.02
C ASP A 184 5.51 -4.24 1.34
N ARG A 185 5.88 -5.41 1.90
CA ARG A 185 6.95 -6.27 1.36
C ARG A 185 6.57 -7.06 0.11
N VAL A 186 5.28 -7.31 -0.13
CA VAL A 186 4.82 -8.02 -1.36
C VAL A 186 5.26 -7.27 -2.62
N GLY A 187 5.37 -5.93 -2.55
CA GLY A 187 5.86 -5.09 -3.64
C GLY A 187 7.38 -5.10 -3.87
N ASP A 188 8.15 -5.56 -2.89
CA ASP A 188 9.62 -5.48 -2.89
C ASP A 188 10.29 -6.73 -3.44
N HIS A 189 9.53 -7.79 -3.76
CA HIS A 189 10.11 -8.98 -4.36
C HIS A 189 10.62 -8.68 -5.78
N GLU A 190 11.91 -8.95 -5.99
CA GLU A 190 12.71 -8.65 -7.18
C GLU A 190 12.13 -9.21 -8.50
N TYR A 191 11.20 -10.16 -8.41
CA TYR A 191 10.55 -10.81 -9.55
C TYR A 191 9.22 -10.16 -9.99
N ASN A 192 8.73 -9.12 -9.30
CA ASN A 192 7.53 -8.41 -9.72
C ASN A 192 7.85 -7.36 -10.80
N PHE A 193 7.81 -7.79 -12.07
CA PHE A 193 7.93 -6.90 -13.24
C PHE A 193 6.73 -5.94 -13.44
N GLY A 194 5.78 -5.92 -12.51
CA GLY A 194 4.58 -5.07 -12.51
C GLY A 194 4.78 -3.71 -11.81
N PRO A 195 3.78 -2.80 -11.90
CA PRO A 195 3.80 -1.54 -11.15
C PRO A 195 3.95 -1.83 -9.64
N ARG A 196 4.96 -1.19 -9.05
CA ARG A 196 5.46 -1.42 -7.68
C ARG A 196 4.34 -1.47 -6.63
N GLY A 197 4.18 -2.61 -5.97
CA GLY A 197 3.37 -2.77 -4.76
C GLY A 197 1.88 -3.09 -4.95
N VAL A 198 1.28 -3.56 -3.86
CA VAL A 198 -0.15 -3.85 -3.75
C VAL A 198 -0.95 -2.55 -3.90
N SER A 199 -1.86 -2.49 -4.88
CA SER A 199 -2.72 -1.31 -5.05
C SER A 199 -3.59 -1.07 -3.80
N HIS A 200 -4.04 0.17 -3.58
CA HIS A 200 -4.91 0.47 -2.43
C HIS A 200 -6.18 -0.38 -2.39
N ALA A 201 -6.76 -0.71 -3.55
CA ALA A 201 -7.93 -1.57 -3.65
C ALA A 201 -7.63 -3.02 -3.26
N GLN A 202 -6.51 -3.58 -3.74
CA GLN A 202 -6.05 -4.91 -3.35
C GLN A 202 -5.71 -4.98 -1.86
N ARG A 203 -5.04 -3.96 -1.32
CA ARG A 203 -4.74 -3.86 0.12
C ARG A 203 -6.02 -3.88 0.95
N GLU A 204 -7.03 -3.10 0.55
CA GLU A 204 -8.31 -3.10 1.26
C GLU A 204 -9.03 -4.46 1.18
N ALA A 205 -8.98 -5.14 0.03
CA ALA A 205 -9.50 -6.49 -0.13
C ALA A 205 -8.77 -7.50 0.78
N ALA A 206 -7.43 -7.51 0.73
CA ALA A 206 -6.59 -8.36 1.56
C ALA A 206 -6.83 -8.10 3.05
N MET A 207 -6.91 -6.84 3.50
CA MET A 207 -7.21 -6.52 4.90
C MET A 207 -8.63 -6.96 5.31
N ARG A 208 -9.60 -6.92 4.41
CA ARG A 208 -10.94 -7.47 4.67
C ARG A 208 -10.90 -8.99 4.83
N ALA A 209 -10.13 -9.69 3.99
CA ALA A 209 -9.89 -11.13 4.10
C ALA A 209 -9.19 -11.47 5.43
N ALA A 210 -8.11 -10.76 5.80
CA ALA A 210 -7.44 -10.92 7.08
C ALA A 210 -8.40 -10.75 8.26
N LEU A 211 -9.28 -9.75 8.23
CA LEU A 211 -10.23 -9.55 9.32
C LEU A 211 -11.18 -10.75 9.47
N ALA A 212 -11.61 -11.33 8.35
CA ALA A 212 -12.51 -12.47 8.34
C ALA A 212 -11.81 -13.78 8.76
N THR A 213 -10.57 -13.99 8.33
CA THR A 213 -9.87 -15.27 8.52
C THR A 213 -8.95 -15.29 9.74
N LEU A 214 -8.28 -14.17 10.04
CA LEU A 214 -7.26 -14.09 11.08
C LEU A 214 -7.84 -13.56 12.39
N ALA A 215 -8.46 -12.37 12.39
CA ALA A 215 -8.74 -11.64 13.63
C ALA A 215 -9.59 -12.40 14.64
N ALA A 216 -10.57 -13.19 14.18
CA ALA A 216 -11.43 -14.01 15.04
C ALA A 216 -10.70 -15.23 15.65
N ARG A 217 -9.54 -15.62 15.12
CA ARG A 217 -8.78 -16.80 15.55
C ARG A 217 -7.78 -16.49 16.65
N TYR A 218 -7.26 -15.26 16.73
CA TYR A 218 -6.25 -14.92 17.73
C TYR A 218 -6.90 -14.79 19.11
N PRO A 219 -6.30 -15.40 20.15
CA PRO A 219 -6.69 -15.08 21.50
C PRO A 219 -6.38 -13.61 21.81
N PRO A 220 -6.99 -13.03 22.87
CA PRO A 220 -6.57 -11.74 23.38
C PRO A 220 -5.07 -11.74 23.70
N ARG A 221 -4.37 -10.66 23.32
CA ARG A 221 -2.98 -10.44 23.68
C ARG A 221 -2.92 -9.64 24.97
N ALA A 222 -2.27 -10.19 25.99
CA ALA A 222 -2.05 -9.47 27.24
C ALA A 222 -1.19 -8.22 26.99
N GLU A 223 -1.58 -7.09 27.58
CA GLU A 223 -0.81 -5.84 27.48
C GLU A 223 0.47 -5.92 28.33
N GLU A 224 0.39 -6.61 29.46
CA GLU A 224 1.52 -6.81 30.37
C GLU A 224 2.31 -8.07 29.98
N PRO A 225 3.65 -7.98 29.91
CA PRO A 225 4.50 -9.15 29.69
C PRO A 225 4.42 -10.12 30.88
N LEU A 226 4.94 -11.34 30.69
CA LEU A 226 5.08 -12.30 31.79
C LEU A 226 5.95 -11.69 32.90
N ALA A 227 5.51 -11.77 34.15
CA ALA A 227 6.28 -11.23 35.27
C ALA A 227 7.64 -11.94 35.39
N PRO A 228 8.73 -11.24 35.73
CA PRO A 228 10.03 -11.88 35.96
C PRO A 228 9.94 -12.96 37.03
N SER A 229 10.52 -14.13 36.74
CA SER A 229 10.66 -15.25 37.67
C SER A 229 11.75 -16.20 37.13
N PRO A 230 12.30 -17.11 37.96
CA PRO A 230 13.27 -18.09 37.47
C PRO A 230 12.79 -18.89 36.25
N ALA A 231 11.51 -19.28 36.21
CA ALA A 231 10.91 -19.98 35.09
C ALA A 231 10.76 -19.08 33.84
N ALA A 232 10.31 -17.83 34.02
CA ALA A 232 10.19 -16.86 32.92
C ALA A 232 11.56 -16.49 32.34
N ASP A 233 12.57 -16.33 33.19
CA ASP A 233 13.94 -15.99 32.78
C ASP A 233 14.58 -17.17 32.02
N LYS A 234 14.35 -18.40 32.47
CA LYS A 234 14.77 -19.60 31.74
C LYS A 234 14.12 -19.68 30.36
N LEU A 235 12.81 -19.43 30.26
CA LEU A 235 12.12 -19.36 28.96
C LEU A 235 12.77 -18.33 28.04
N ARG A 236 13.03 -17.12 28.54
CA ARG A 236 13.67 -16.05 27.76
C ARG A 236 15.08 -16.39 27.31
N GLN A 237 15.87 -17.07 28.15
CA GLN A 237 17.20 -17.56 27.78
C GLN A 237 17.15 -18.62 26.68
N VAL A 238 16.15 -19.51 26.69
CA VAL A 238 15.91 -20.45 25.58
C VAL A 238 15.53 -19.67 24.33
N LEU A 239 14.55 -18.76 24.42
CA LEU A 239 14.11 -17.95 23.29
C LEU A 239 15.23 -17.06 22.72
N GLU A 240 16.16 -16.57 23.53
CA GLU A 240 17.29 -15.76 23.06
C GLU A 240 18.17 -16.56 22.08
N ARG A 241 18.41 -17.84 22.40
CA ARG A 241 19.17 -18.80 21.58
C ARG A 241 18.38 -19.38 20.41
N ALA A 242 17.16 -18.90 20.14
CA ALA A 242 16.35 -19.46 19.05
C ALA A 242 17.10 -19.38 17.72
N PRO A 243 17.22 -20.51 16.99
CA PRO A 243 17.78 -20.54 15.65
C PRO A 243 17.00 -19.65 14.69
N LYS A 244 17.71 -19.02 13.74
CA LYS A 244 17.16 -18.04 12.78
C LYS A 244 17.57 -18.34 11.34
N ASP A 245 18.80 -18.79 11.14
CA ASP A 245 19.32 -19.14 9.82
C ASP A 245 19.13 -20.64 9.57
N PRO A 246 18.78 -21.08 8.35
CA PRO A 246 18.77 -22.49 7.96
C PRO A 246 20.00 -23.31 8.37
N LYS A 247 21.15 -22.66 8.57
CA LYS A 247 22.42 -23.30 8.94
C LYS A 247 22.70 -23.32 10.43
N ASP A 248 21.87 -22.66 11.25
CA ASP A 248 22.05 -22.62 12.70
C ASP A 248 21.86 -24.03 13.30
N GLU A 249 22.65 -24.35 14.33
CA GLU A 249 22.46 -25.57 15.10
C GLU A 249 21.08 -25.56 15.77
N GLY A 250 20.36 -26.68 15.68
CA GLY A 250 18.98 -26.77 16.18
C GLY A 250 17.95 -26.27 15.17
N MET A 251 18.27 -26.19 13.88
CA MET A 251 17.30 -26.11 12.78
C MET A 251 17.16 -27.46 12.12
N ASP A 252 15.92 -27.82 11.78
CA ASP A 252 15.60 -28.95 10.94
C ASP A 252 14.97 -28.46 9.63
N GLU A 253 15.18 -29.22 8.57
CA GLU A 253 14.63 -28.95 7.25
C GLU A 253 13.67 -30.06 6.80
N TRP A 254 12.67 -29.68 6.01
CA TRP A 254 11.73 -30.60 5.40
C TRP A 254 11.47 -30.20 3.97
N GLU A 255 11.72 -31.10 3.04
CA GLU A 255 11.41 -30.91 1.62
C GLU A 255 10.00 -31.44 1.34
N ASP A 256 9.13 -30.55 0.84
CA ASP A 256 7.83 -30.95 0.34
C ASP A 256 7.99 -31.75 -0.96
N GLY A 257 7.71 -33.05 -0.91
CA GLY A 257 7.90 -33.93 -2.06
C GLY A 257 7.03 -33.58 -3.29
N PHE A 258 6.00 -32.73 -3.14
CA PHE A 258 5.17 -32.28 -4.27
C PHE A 258 5.70 -31.00 -4.92
N SER A 259 5.97 -29.95 -4.14
CA SER A 259 6.47 -28.66 -4.67
C SER A 259 7.99 -28.61 -4.83
N GLY A 260 8.72 -29.46 -4.11
CA GLY A 260 10.18 -29.37 -3.97
C GLY A 260 10.63 -28.20 -3.10
N GLU A 261 9.72 -27.49 -2.41
CA GLU A 261 10.06 -26.41 -1.51
C GLU A 261 10.61 -26.97 -0.19
N THR A 262 11.73 -26.42 0.28
CA THR A 262 12.31 -26.75 1.58
C THR A 262 11.82 -25.76 2.62
N ASP A 263 11.10 -26.28 3.62
CA ASP A 263 10.70 -25.54 4.81
C ASP A 263 11.70 -25.76 5.94
N TYR A 264 11.97 -24.70 6.70
CA TYR A 264 12.85 -24.72 7.87
C TYR A 264 12.05 -24.47 9.14
N PHE A 265 12.40 -25.19 10.21
CA PHE A 265 11.74 -25.06 11.51
C PHE A 265 12.73 -25.32 12.65
N TRP A 266 12.34 -24.91 13.86
CA TRP A 266 13.12 -25.23 15.04
C TRP A 266 13.21 -26.73 15.22
N GLY A 267 14.45 -27.19 15.31
CA GLY A 267 14.77 -28.58 15.43
C GLY A 267 14.55 -29.13 16.83
N ASP A 268 14.65 -30.45 16.89
CA ASP A 268 14.18 -31.27 18.00
C ASP A 268 14.80 -30.95 19.35
N GLY A 269 16.13 -30.76 19.38
CA GLY A 269 16.85 -30.47 20.60
C GLY A 269 16.38 -29.14 21.21
N TYR A 270 16.26 -28.12 20.36
CA TYR A 270 15.77 -26.81 20.78
C TYR A 270 14.31 -26.87 21.24
N LEU A 271 13.43 -27.55 20.51
CA LEU A 271 12.02 -27.70 20.91
C LEU A 271 11.88 -28.43 22.24
N GLY A 272 12.73 -29.43 22.53
CA GLY A 272 12.77 -30.09 23.83
C GLY A 272 13.07 -29.13 24.98
N GLU A 273 14.09 -28.28 24.82
CA GLU A 273 14.43 -27.25 25.80
C GLU A 273 13.31 -26.22 25.97
N LEU A 274 12.69 -25.79 24.85
CA LEU A 274 11.59 -24.83 24.86
C LEU A 274 10.34 -25.38 25.56
N PHE A 275 9.93 -26.62 25.26
CA PHE A 275 8.78 -27.23 25.93
C PHE A 275 9.04 -27.41 27.42
N GLN A 276 10.25 -27.80 27.81
CA GLN A 276 10.59 -27.89 29.23
C GLN A 276 10.49 -26.52 29.92
N ALA A 277 11.00 -25.46 29.31
CA ALA A 277 10.89 -24.11 29.88
C ALA A 277 9.43 -23.63 29.97
N LEU A 278 8.58 -23.98 29.00
CA LEU A 278 7.16 -23.68 29.05
C LEU A 278 6.42 -24.46 30.14
N ILE A 279 6.76 -25.74 30.35
CA ILE A 279 6.25 -26.54 31.49
C ILE A 279 6.62 -25.85 32.80
N ASP A 280 7.88 -25.45 32.97
CA ASP A 280 8.34 -24.77 34.19
C ASP A 280 7.54 -23.47 34.44
N VAL A 281 7.15 -22.75 33.37
CA VAL A 281 6.27 -21.57 33.49
C VAL A 281 4.86 -21.95 33.91
N ILE A 282 4.27 -23.00 33.34
CA ILE A 282 2.93 -23.47 33.73
C ILE A 282 2.93 -23.93 35.18
N GLU A 283 3.97 -24.63 35.64
CA GLU A 283 4.09 -25.09 37.04
C GLU A 283 4.23 -23.91 38.01
N ALA A 284 4.99 -22.87 37.63
CA ALA A 284 5.23 -21.72 38.49
C ALA A 284 4.06 -20.71 38.52
N HIS A 285 3.38 -20.51 37.40
CA HIS A 285 2.42 -19.40 37.20
C HIS A 285 1.04 -19.85 36.72
N GLY A 286 0.82 -21.16 36.59
CA GLY A 286 -0.42 -21.72 36.06
C GLY A 286 -0.67 -21.37 34.59
N ILE A 287 -1.94 -21.53 34.18
CA ILE A 287 -2.38 -21.26 32.82
C ILE A 287 -2.27 -19.78 32.46
N GLU A 288 -2.49 -18.87 33.41
CA GLU A 288 -2.35 -17.42 33.19
C GLU A 288 -0.91 -17.05 32.77
N GLY A 289 0.09 -17.66 33.40
CA GLY A 289 1.49 -17.48 33.01
C GLY A 289 1.76 -18.00 31.59
N TRP A 290 1.19 -19.14 31.25
CA TRP A 290 1.27 -19.70 29.91
C TRP A 290 0.60 -18.82 28.84
N GLU A 291 -0.57 -18.25 29.12
CA GLU A 291 -1.28 -17.37 28.17
C GLU A 291 -0.49 -16.12 27.80
N LYS A 292 0.38 -15.65 28.70
CA LYS A 292 1.35 -14.57 28.44
C LYS A 292 2.58 -15.11 27.71
N ALA A 293 3.14 -16.22 28.19
CA ALA A 293 4.35 -16.84 27.62
C ALA A 293 4.19 -17.24 26.14
N ARG A 294 3.03 -17.75 25.74
CA ARG A 294 2.77 -18.15 24.35
C ARG A 294 2.94 -17.00 23.35
N TRP A 295 2.68 -15.76 23.77
CA TRP A 295 2.91 -14.58 22.92
C TRP A 295 4.40 -14.25 22.77
N GLU A 296 5.23 -14.49 23.81
CA GLU A 296 6.69 -14.36 23.70
C GLU A 296 7.25 -15.39 22.70
N VAL A 297 6.75 -16.64 22.76
CA VAL A 297 7.13 -17.69 21.81
C VAL A 297 6.66 -17.35 20.39
N TYR A 298 5.41 -16.91 20.23
CA TYR A 298 4.85 -16.48 18.95
C TYR A 298 5.69 -15.38 18.32
N ASP A 299 5.98 -14.31 19.05
CA ASP A 299 6.75 -13.18 18.54
C ASP A 299 8.17 -13.62 18.15
N LYS A 300 8.79 -14.47 18.96
CA LYS A 300 10.13 -15.00 18.65
C LYS A 300 10.09 -15.85 17.39
N TYR A 301 9.16 -16.79 17.28
CA TYR A 301 9.00 -17.63 16.09
C TYR A 301 8.75 -16.78 14.83
N ALA A 302 7.82 -15.81 14.92
CA ALA A 302 7.52 -14.90 13.82
C ALA A 302 8.72 -14.04 13.40
N SER A 303 9.61 -13.71 14.34
CA SER A 303 10.85 -12.96 14.06
C SER A 303 11.96 -13.80 13.44
N CYS A 304 12.03 -15.10 13.77
CA CYS A 304 13.04 -16.02 13.23
C CYS A 304 12.65 -16.54 11.85
N PHE A 305 11.37 -16.86 11.66
CA PHE A 305 10.86 -17.51 10.45
C PHE A 305 9.88 -16.60 9.71
N ARG A 306 8.59 -16.97 9.78
CA ARG A 306 7.46 -16.30 9.17
C ARG A 306 6.36 -16.21 10.21
N GLY A 307 5.88 -15.01 10.47
CA GLY A 307 4.60 -14.79 11.14
C GLY A 307 3.48 -14.71 10.11
N VAL A 308 2.58 -13.77 10.33
CA VAL A 308 1.51 -13.40 9.41
C VAL A 308 2.06 -13.14 8.00
N SER A 309 1.55 -13.92 7.04
CA SER A 309 1.95 -13.92 5.64
C SER A 309 0.72 -13.86 4.75
N TYR A 310 0.86 -13.17 3.62
CA TYR A 310 -0.16 -13.07 2.58
C TYR A 310 0.37 -13.74 1.31
N ASP A 311 -0.42 -14.65 0.76
CA ASP A 311 -0.17 -15.26 -0.54
C ASP A 311 -0.96 -14.50 -1.60
N GLU A 312 -0.24 -13.82 -2.49
CA GLU A 312 -0.84 -13.03 -3.57
C GLU A 312 -1.48 -13.91 -4.65
N ARG A 313 -1.02 -15.16 -4.82
CA ARG A 313 -1.56 -16.07 -5.84
C ARG A 313 -2.93 -16.59 -5.45
N GLU A 314 -3.06 -16.98 -4.18
CA GLU A 314 -4.28 -17.55 -3.63
C GLU A 314 -5.21 -16.49 -3.00
N ASP A 315 -4.75 -15.25 -2.84
CA ASP A 315 -5.46 -14.17 -2.14
C ASP A 315 -5.86 -14.56 -0.70
N THR A 316 -4.94 -15.21 -0.01
CA THR A 316 -5.19 -15.81 1.31
C THR A 316 -4.14 -15.41 2.34
N TRP A 317 -4.56 -15.40 3.60
CA TRP A 317 -3.71 -15.12 4.73
C TRP A 317 -3.40 -16.41 5.49
N TYR A 318 -2.14 -16.52 5.90
CA TYR A 318 -1.63 -17.60 6.72
C TYR A 318 -0.78 -17.02 7.85
N ASP A 319 -0.64 -17.76 8.94
CA ASP A 319 0.32 -17.44 9.98
C ASP A 319 0.93 -18.72 10.53
N HIS A 320 2.23 -18.91 10.27
CA HIS A 320 2.97 -20.09 10.68
C HIS A 320 3.26 -20.10 12.20
N ALA A 321 3.24 -18.92 12.84
CA ALA A 321 3.44 -18.80 14.28
C ALA A 321 2.14 -19.08 15.06
N PHE A 322 0.97 -19.06 14.40
CA PHE A 322 -0.35 -19.15 15.05
C PHE A 322 -0.53 -20.37 15.96
N ALA A 323 0.05 -21.51 15.60
CA ALA A 323 -0.08 -22.75 16.38
C ALA A 323 0.34 -22.56 17.85
N TRP A 324 1.36 -21.74 18.12
CA TRP A 324 1.81 -21.44 19.48
C TRP A 324 0.75 -20.78 20.35
N LEU A 325 -0.25 -20.13 19.76
CA LEU A 325 -1.31 -19.43 20.48
C LEU A 325 -2.49 -20.33 20.86
N CYS A 326 -2.63 -21.50 20.24
CA CYS A 326 -3.81 -22.35 20.36
C CYS A 326 -3.92 -23.14 21.67
N GLY A 327 -2.87 -23.17 22.51
CA GLY A 327 -2.83 -24.11 23.64
C GLY A 327 -2.33 -25.45 23.17
N TRP A 328 -3.27 -26.29 22.81
CA TRP A 328 -2.95 -27.62 22.32
C TRP A 328 -2.37 -27.53 20.91
N LEU A 329 -1.12 -27.94 20.76
CA LEU A 329 -0.52 -28.16 19.46
C LEU A 329 -1.11 -29.47 18.91
N GLU A 330 -2.07 -29.34 17.98
CA GLU A 330 -2.58 -30.49 17.22
C GLU A 330 -1.53 -30.92 16.21
N HIS A 331 -1.17 -32.21 16.17
CA HIS A 331 -0.35 -32.73 15.09
C HIS A 331 -1.03 -32.51 13.75
N ARG A 332 -0.52 -31.57 12.96
CA ARG A 332 -0.88 -31.46 11.54
C ARG A 332 0.26 -32.00 10.69
N PRO A 333 -0.02 -32.93 9.76
CA PRO A 333 1.00 -33.51 8.88
C PRO A 333 1.85 -32.44 8.17
N SER A 334 1.26 -31.28 7.85
CA SER A 334 1.90 -30.16 7.16
C SER A 334 2.45 -29.05 8.08
N CYS A 335 2.27 -29.12 9.40
CA CYS A 335 2.76 -28.10 10.33
C CYS A 335 3.84 -28.71 11.24
N LEU A 336 5.09 -28.66 10.79
CA LEU A 336 6.22 -29.38 11.40
C LEU A 336 6.49 -28.99 12.87
N SER A 337 6.23 -27.74 13.24
CA SER A 337 6.29 -27.28 14.64
C SER A 337 5.34 -28.04 15.58
N THR A 338 4.23 -28.56 15.05
CA THR A 338 3.25 -29.36 15.81
C THR A 338 3.51 -30.86 15.75
N ARG A 339 4.44 -31.35 14.91
CA ARG A 339 4.68 -32.81 14.87
C ARG A 339 5.19 -33.33 16.21
N ARG A 340 6.02 -32.55 16.89
CA ARG A 340 6.81 -32.98 18.06
C ARG A 340 6.08 -33.03 19.39
N CYS A 341 4.96 -32.32 19.52
CA CYS A 341 4.19 -32.33 20.75
C CYS A 341 3.57 -33.71 21.04
N GLU A 342 3.42 -34.58 20.03
CA GLU A 342 2.95 -35.95 20.23
C GLU A 342 4.09 -36.99 20.27
N TYR A 343 5.22 -36.73 19.60
CA TYR A 343 6.34 -37.69 19.54
C TYR A 343 7.30 -37.59 20.72
N SER A 344 7.54 -36.40 21.27
CA SER A 344 8.42 -36.23 22.43
C SER A 344 7.65 -36.37 23.74
N GLU A 345 8.28 -36.96 24.77
CA GLU A 345 7.66 -37.09 26.10
C GLU A 345 7.40 -35.72 26.73
N VAL A 346 8.36 -34.80 26.62
CA VAL A 346 8.23 -33.42 27.12
C VAL A 346 7.11 -32.67 26.39
N GLY A 347 7.01 -32.81 25.07
CA GLY A 347 5.92 -32.20 24.29
C GLY A 347 4.54 -32.75 24.65
N ARG A 348 4.44 -34.06 24.91
CA ARG A 348 3.17 -34.67 25.36
C ARG A 348 2.77 -34.13 26.73
N ARG A 349 3.71 -34.09 27.67
CA ARG A 349 3.48 -33.50 29.00
C ARG A 349 3.04 -32.05 28.90
N TYR A 350 3.69 -31.24 28.07
CA TYR A 350 3.28 -29.85 27.82
C TYR A 350 1.83 -29.78 27.33
N ASN A 351 1.45 -30.58 26.31
CA ASN A 351 0.08 -30.62 25.80
C ASN A 351 -0.94 -31.07 26.85
N ASP A 352 -0.60 -32.06 27.68
CA ASP A 352 -1.49 -32.60 28.72
C ASP A 352 -1.77 -31.57 29.84
N MET A 353 -0.88 -30.59 30.02
CA MET A 353 -1.05 -29.50 30.99
C MET A 353 -1.97 -28.37 30.47
N LEU A 354 -2.32 -28.36 29.18
CA LEU A 354 -3.04 -27.24 28.58
C LEU A 354 -4.54 -27.52 28.44
N PRO A 355 -5.38 -26.47 28.54
CA PRO A 355 -6.79 -26.61 28.24
C PRO A 355 -6.96 -27.02 26.79
N ARG A 356 -7.86 -27.99 26.56
CA ARG A 356 -8.34 -28.36 25.22
C ARG A 356 -9.26 -27.24 24.71
N LEU A 357 -8.69 -26.10 24.37
CA LEU A 357 -9.45 -24.99 23.81
C LEU A 357 -9.96 -25.41 22.44
N SER A 358 -11.27 -25.35 22.24
CA SER A 358 -11.94 -25.63 20.96
C SER A 358 -11.73 -24.50 19.95
N ILE A 359 -10.50 -23.98 19.85
CA ILE A 359 -10.11 -22.97 18.87
C ILE A 359 -10.07 -23.66 17.50
N GLY A 360 -11.14 -23.48 16.72
CA GLY A 360 -11.17 -23.87 15.31
C GLY A 360 -12.18 -24.93 14.88
N LYS A 361 -13.06 -25.45 15.76
CA LYS A 361 -14.08 -26.43 15.34
C LYS A 361 -15.23 -25.87 14.49
N ASN A 362 -15.34 -24.56 14.31
CA ASN A 362 -16.52 -23.93 13.68
C ASN A 362 -16.29 -23.30 12.30
N VAL A 363 -15.13 -23.47 11.66
CA VAL A 363 -14.90 -22.89 10.32
C VAL A 363 -14.00 -23.81 9.48
N LEU A 364 -14.61 -24.81 8.85
CA LEU A 364 -14.12 -25.43 7.61
C LEU A 364 -15.23 -25.35 6.58
#